data_AF-A0A1J3HZ92-F1
#
_entry.id   AF-A0A1J3HZ92-F1
#
_cell.length_a   1.000
_cell.length_b   1.000
_cell.length_c   1.000
_cell.angle_alpha   90.00
_cell.angle_beta   90.00
_cell.angle_gamma   90.00
#
_symmetry.space_group_name_H-M   'P 1'
#
loop_
_entity.id
_entity.type
_entity.pdbx_description
1 polymer ?
#
loop_
_entity_poly.entity_id
_entity_poly.type
_entity_poly.pdbx_seq_one_letter_code
_entity_poly.pdbx_strand_id
1 'polypeptide(L)'
;RPPFDDTGMVIIMTRRETVHLYENLLNGCEVVESQLLPCLIEHLTAEIVQLTVSDITRAIEWMKCSYLYVRMKKNPENYAIQKGIPKDRVEKHLQELCLQKISELSQYQMIWTDTDGFVLKPEEPGRLMT
;
A
#
# COMPACT_ATOMS: atom_id res chain seq x y z
N ARG A 1 -15.72 9.84 33.04
CA ARG A 1 -16.94 9.78 32.19
C ARG A 1 -17.33 11.22 31.88
N PRO A 2 -17.20 11.71 30.65
CA PRO A 2 -17.74 13.05 30.32
C PRO A 2 -19.25 12.95 30.47
N PRO A 3 -20.02 13.78 31.21
CA PRO A 3 -19.79 15.00 32.03
C PRO A 3 -19.72 14.81 33.58
N PHE A 4 -19.37 13.62 34.06
CA PHE A 4 -19.41 13.22 35.48
C PHE A 4 -18.04 13.14 36.17
N ASP A 5 -16.96 12.87 35.44
CA ASP A 5 -15.60 12.80 36.00
C ASP A 5 -14.63 13.69 35.20
N ASP A 6 -13.77 14.42 35.93
CA ASP A 6 -12.74 15.29 35.36
C ASP A 6 -11.53 14.51 34.82
N THR A 7 -11.35 13.26 35.26
CA THR A 7 -10.26 12.39 34.83
C THR A 7 -10.76 10.98 34.54
N GLY A 8 -10.08 10.27 33.65
CA GLY A 8 -10.30 8.85 33.39
C GLY A 8 -9.04 8.06 33.74
N MET A 9 -9.21 6.94 34.42
CA MET A 9 -8.12 5.98 34.66
C MET A 9 -8.28 4.78 33.73
N VAL A 10 -7.19 4.41 33.06
CA VAL A 10 -7.10 3.20 32.22
C VAL A 10 -5.95 2.36 32.74
N ILE A 11 -6.19 1.07 32.94
CA ILE A 11 -5.18 0.09 33.35
C ILE A 11 -4.99 -0.89 32.19
N ILE A 12 -3.77 -0.95 31.66
CA ILE A 12 -3.39 -1.89 30.59
C ILE A 12 -2.60 -3.04 31.22
N MET A 13 -3.15 -4.24 31.19
CA MET A 13 -2.45 -5.46 31.60
C MET A 13 -1.85 -6.15 30.37
N THR A 14 -0.52 -6.31 30.35
CA THR A 14 0.18 -6.88 29.20
C THR A 14 1.45 -7.63 29.61
N ARG A 15 2.13 -8.29 28.67
CA ARG A 15 3.41 -8.94 28.91
C ARG A 15 4.50 -7.90 29.12
N ARG A 16 5.52 -8.23 29.92
CA ARG A 16 6.64 -7.30 30.19
C ARG A 16 7.33 -6.82 28.92
N GLU A 17 7.43 -7.70 27.92
CA GLU A 17 8.05 -7.40 26.63
C GLU A 17 7.28 -6.35 25.82
N THR A 18 5.95 -6.24 25.96
CA THR A 18 5.09 -5.40 25.12
C THR A 18 4.73 -4.06 25.76
N VAL A 19 5.20 -3.77 26.98
CA VAL A 19 4.90 -2.52 27.70
C VAL A 19 5.26 -1.28 26.85
N HIS A 20 6.44 -1.28 26.25
CA HIS A 20 6.95 -0.16 25.44
C HIS A 20 6.03 0.19 24.26
N LEU A 21 5.37 -0.80 23.64
CA LEU A 21 4.45 -0.59 22.52
C LEU A 21 3.21 0.22 22.96
N TYR A 22 2.68 -0.06 24.15
CA TYR A 22 1.54 0.70 24.69
C TYR A 22 1.96 2.09 25.17
N GLU A 23 3.16 2.24 25.73
CA GLU A 23 3.71 3.56 26.09
C GLU A 23 3.87 4.44 24.86
N ASN A 24 4.44 3.92 23.77
CA ASN A 24 4.57 4.65 22.50
C ASN A 24 3.20 5.01 21.91
N LEU A 25 2.23 4.08 21.96
CA LEU A 25 0.88 4.32 21.47
C LEU A 25 0.18 5.45 22.23
N LEU A 26 0.28 5.47 23.56
CA LEU A 26 -0.32 6.50 24.41
C LEU A 26 0.34 7.87 24.21
N ASN A 27 1.65 7.89 23.96
CA ASN A 27 2.39 9.11 23.66
C ASN A 27 2.23 9.59 22.21
N GLY A 28 1.56 8.82 21.35
CA GLY A 28 1.43 9.12 19.91
C GLY A 28 2.76 9.11 19.17
N CYS A 29 3.77 8.38 19.69
CA CYS A 29 5.11 8.31 19.10
C CYS A 29 5.23 7.26 17.99
N GLU A 30 4.23 6.39 17.84
CA GLU A 30 4.23 5.35 16.80
C GLU A 30 4.08 5.95 15.40
N VAL A 31 5.00 5.58 14.50
CA VAL A 31 4.97 6.01 13.10
C VAL A 31 4.06 5.08 12.31
N VAL A 32 2.93 5.59 11.83
CA VAL A 32 2.04 4.83 10.96
C VAL A 32 2.66 4.70 9.56
N GLU A 33 2.78 3.46 9.09
CA GLU A 33 3.27 3.09 7.76
C GLU A 33 2.16 2.46 6.91
N SER A 34 2.36 2.43 5.58
CA SER A 34 1.39 1.82 4.66
C SER A 34 1.57 0.31 4.59
N GLN A 35 0.46 -0.42 4.69
CA GLN A 35 0.39 -1.87 4.48
C GLN A 35 -0.14 -2.24 3.08
N LEU A 36 -0.19 -1.28 2.15
CA LEU A 36 -0.70 -1.54 0.80
C LEU A 36 0.28 -2.38 -0.03
N LEU A 37 1.59 -2.21 0.16
CA LEU A 37 2.61 -2.87 -0.68
C LEU A 37 2.52 -4.41 -0.64
N PRO A 38 2.37 -5.08 0.53
CA PRO A 38 2.20 -6.53 0.61
C PRO A 38 0.93 -7.04 -0.10
N CYS A 39 -0.18 -6.31 -0.03
CA CYS A 39 -1.48 -6.69 -0.60
C CYS A 39 -1.76 -6.04 -1.98
N LEU A 40 -0.74 -5.43 -2.60
CA LEU A 40 -0.92 -4.58 -3.78
C LEU A 40 -1.54 -5.33 -4.96
N ILE A 41 -1.18 -6.61 -5.13
CA ILE A 41 -1.68 -7.48 -6.21
C ILE A 41 -3.19 -7.64 -6.13
N GLU A 42 -3.72 -7.88 -4.94
CA GLU A 42 -5.14 -8.15 -4.70
C GLU A 42 -5.97 -6.89 -4.99
N HIS A 43 -5.53 -5.75 -4.45
CA HIS A 43 -6.19 -4.46 -4.68
C HIS A 43 -6.11 -4.02 -6.14
N LEU A 44 -4.95 -4.17 -6.79
CA LEU A 44 -4.80 -3.80 -8.19
C LEU A 44 -5.69 -4.66 -9.09
N THR A 45 -5.82 -5.96 -8.80
CA THR A 45 -6.73 -6.86 -9.54
C THR A 45 -8.18 -6.41 -9.40
N ALA A 46 -8.63 -6.07 -8.19
CA ALA A 46 -9.98 -5.57 -7.94
C ALA A 46 -10.29 -4.31 -8.77
N GLU A 47 -9.36 -3.36 -8.80
CA GLU A 47 -9.54 -2.11 -9.53
C GLU A 47 -9.52 -2.30 -11.06
N ILE A 48 -8.77 -3.29 -11.56
CA ILE A 48 -8.79 -3.68 -12.98
C ILE A 48 -10.12 -4.36 -13.34
N VAL A 49 -10.62 -5.25 -12.48
CA VAL A 49 -11.93 -5.92 -12.66
C VAL A 49 -13.07 -4.90 -12.66
N GLN A 50 -12.99 -3.88 -11.79
CA GLN A 50 -13.95 -2.79 -11.70
C GLN A 50 -13.81 -1.74 -12.82
N LEU A 51 -12.81 -1.88 -13.69
CA LEU A 51 -12.49 -0.95 -14.77
C LEU A 51 -12.07 0.46 -14.31
N THR A 52 -11.76 0.65 -13.02
CA THR A 52 -11.15 1.88 -12.49
C THR A 52 -9.73 2.05 -13.04
N VAL A 53 -9.01 0.93 -13.15
CA VAL A 53 -7.65 0.86 -13.70
C VAL A 53 -7.70 0.15 -15.06
N SER A 54 -7.75 0.93 -16.13
CA SER A 54 -7.88 0.46 -17.52
C SER A 54 -6.54 0.24 -18.23
N ASP A 55 -5.47 0.82 -17.71
CA ASP A 55 -4.14 0.85 -18.33
C ASP A 55 -3.05 1.10 -17.28
N ILE A 56 -1.80 0.93 -17.70
CA ILE A 56 -0.64 1.09 -16.79
C ILE A 56 -0.54 2.52 -16.25
N THR A 57 -0.91 3.54 -17.03
CA THR A 57 -0.83 4.94 -16.59
C THR A 57 -1.80 5.17 -15.45
N ARG A 58 -3.05 4.69 -15.57
CA ARG A 58 -4.03 4.74 -14.48
C ARG A 58 -3.61 3.92 -13.27
N ALA A 59 -2.95 2.78 -13.45
CA ALA A 59 -2.42 2.00 -12.33
C ALA A 59 -1.39 2.79 -11.53
N ILE A 60 -0.46 3.48 -12.21
CA ILE A 60 0.54 4.34 -11.57
C ILE A 60 -0.15 5.51 -10.86
N GLU A 61 -1.12 6.17 -11.50
CA GLU A 61 -1.89 7.26 -10.87
C GLU A 61 -2.63 6.80 -9.61
N TRP A 62 -3.28 5.64 -9.67
CA TRP A 62 -3.95 5.03 -8.54
C TRP A 62 -2.98 4.77 -7.38
N MET A 63 -1.80 4.22 -7.65
CA MET A 63 -0.75 4.05 -6.64
C MET A 63 -0.25 5.39 -6.08
N LYS A 64 -0.12 6.43 -6.92
CA LYS A 64 0.28 7.79 -6.48
C LYS A 64 -0.76 8.45 -5.57
N CYS A 65 -2.05 8.11 -5.70
CA CYS A 65 -3.12 8.62 -4.84
C CYS A 65 -3.21 7.93 -3.46
N SER A 66 -2.40 6.88 -3.22
CA SER A 66 -2.45 6.10 -1.99
C SER A 66 -1.56 6.64 -0.87
N TYR A 67 -1.83 6.19 0.37
CA TYR A 67 -0.95 6.47 1.50
C TYR A 67 0.45 5.86 1.33
N LEU A 68 0.58 4.77 0.56
CA LEU A 68 1.87 4.15 0.22
C LEU A 68 2.82 5.16 -0.42
N TYR A 69 2.35 5.91 -1.43
CA TYR A 69 3.18 6.90 -2.11
C TYR A 69 3.65 8.02 -1.18
N VAL A 70 2.78 8.47 -0.27
CA VAL A 70 3.12 9.47 0.75
C VAL A 70 4.22 8.94 1.68
N ARG A 71 4.11 7.68 2.10
CA ARG A 71 5.11 7.05 2.99
C ARG A 71 6.41 6.74 2.28
N MET A 72 6.40 6.27 1.04
CA MET A 72 7.61 6.05 0.24
C MET A 72 8.45 7.32 0.09
N LYS A 73 7.81 8.49 0.01
CA LYS A 73 8.51 9.79 -0.01
C LYS A 73 9.09 10.21 1.33
N LYS A 74 8.45 9.84 2.44
CA LYS A 74 8.85 10.23 3.80
C LYS A 74 9.86 9.27 4.43
N ASN A 75 9.70 7.97 4.18
CA ASN A 75 10.52 6.90 4.74
C ASN A 75 10.82 5.82 3.67
N PRO A 76 11.64 6.14 2.64
CA PRO A 76 11.91 5.25 1.51
C PRO A 76 12.55 3.91 1.92
N GLU A 77 13.35 3.90 2.99
CA GLU A 77 14.05 2.70 3.45
C GLU A 77 13.10 1.56 3.84
N ASN A 78 11.91 1.91 4.37
CA ASN A 78 10.89 0.94 4.75
C ASN A 78 10.24 0.23 3.55
N TYR A 79 10.44 0.75 2.34
CA TYR A 79 9.87 0.22 1.10
C TYR A 79 10.97 -0.28 0.15
N ALA A 80 12.10 -0.73 0.70
CA ALA A 80 13.25 -1.27 -0.04
C ALA A 80 13.90 -0.30 -1.05
N ILE A 81 13.70 1.02 -0.87
CA ILE A 81 14.38 2.07 -1.65
C ILE A 81 15.65 2.48 -0.88
N GLN A 82 16.82 2.42 -1.53
CA GLN A 82 18.10 2.76 -0.90
C GLN A 82 18.16 4.22 -0.41
N LYS A 83 18.85 4.47 0.71
CA LYS A 83 19.00 5.80 1.33
C LYS A 83 19.75 6.78 0.41
N GLY A 84 19.37 8.06 0.43
CA GLY A 84 20.05 9.13 -0.32
C GLY A 84 19.62 9.28 -1.79
N ILE A 85 18.57 8.57 -2.18
CA ILE A 85 18.01 8.61 -3.52
C ILE A 85 17.16 9.90 -3.72
N PRO A 86 17.38 10.68 -4.79
CA PRO A 86 16.60 11.89 -5.07
C PRO A 86 15.12 11.57 -5.33
N LYS A 87 14.22 12.53 -5.07
CA LYS A 87 12.76 12.37 -5.18
C LYS A 87 12.30 11.78 -6.53
N ASP A 88 12.99 12.13 -7.62
CA ASP A 88 12.70 11.63 -8.98
C ASP A 88 12.81 10.11 -9.10
N ARG A 89 13.66 9.48 -8.28
CA ARG A 89 13.81 8.03 -8.29
C ARG A 89 12.76 7.30 -7.45
N VAL A 90 12.05 7.96 -6.54
CA VAL A 90 10.87 7.35 -5.87
C VAL A 90 9.75 7.14 -6.89
N GLU A 91 9.56 8.11 -7.80
CA GLU A 91 8.60 7.96 -8.89
C GLU A 91 9.00 6.83 -9.84
N LYS A 92 10.28 6.78 -10.21
CA LYS A 92 10.81 5.69 -11.04
C LYS A 92 10.61 4.32 -10.37
N HIS A 93 10.91 4.21 -9.07
CA HIS A 93 10.73 2.97 -8.33
C HIS A 93 9.26 2.55 -8.24
N LEU A 94 8.34 3.50 -8.05
CA LEU A 94 6.90 3.23 -8.06
C LEU A 94 6.45 2.70 -9.44
N GLN A 95 6.96 3.28 -10.52
CA GLN A 95 6.68 2.82 -11.88
C GLN A 95 7.22 1.40 -12.13
N GLU A 96 8.48 1.14 -11.76
CA GLU A 96 9.09 -0.18 -11.85
C GLU A 96 8.30 -1.23 -11.05
N LEU A 97 7.91 -0.89 -9.82
CA LEU A 97 7.07 -1.74 -8.98
C LEU A 97 5.71 -2.02 -9.63
N CYS A 98 5.04 -1.00 -10.17
CA CYS A 98 3.76 -1.16 -10.85
C CYS A 98 3.88 -2.12 -12.04
N LEU A 99 4.90 -1.92 -12.89
CA LEU A 99 5.17 -2.79 -14.03
C LEU A 99 5.47 -4.22 -13.61
N GLN A 100 6.28 -4.39 -12.57
CA GLN A 100 6.58 -5.71 -12.01
C GLN A 100 5.31 -6.43 -11.54
N LYS A 101 4.41 -5.73 -10.84
CA LYS A 101 3.16 -6.32 -10.33
C LYS A 101 2.16 -6.64 -11.44
N ILE A 102 2.06 -5.81 -12.46
CA ILE A 102 1.24 -6.08 -13.64
C ILE A 102 1.79 -7.30 -14.41
N SER A 103 3.12 -7.39 -14.56
CA SER A 103 3.75 -8.56 -15.18
C SER A 103 3.51 -9.83 -14.38
N GLU A 104 3.59 -9.77 -13.05
CA GLU A 104 3.29 -10.89 -12.15
C GLU A 104 1.83 -11.34 -12.28
N LEU A 105 0.88 -10.40 -12.29
CA LEU A 105 -0.54 -10.69 -12.52
C LEU A 105 -0.81 -11.31 -13.90
N SER A 106 -0.11 -10.86 -14.93
CA SER A 106 -0.22 -11.42 -16.27
C SER A 106 0.35 -12.84 -16.34
N GLN A 107 1.46 -13.11 -15.67
CA GLN A 107 2.04 -14.44 -15.55
C GLN A 107 1.08 -15.44 -14.89
N TYR A 108 0.32 -15.01 -13.88
CA TYR A 108 -0.67 -15.83 -13.21
C TYR A 108 -2.04 -15.88 -13.93
N GLN A 109 -2.15 -15.34 -15.15
CA GLN A 109 -3.39 -15.32 -15.94
C GLN A 109 -4.56 -14.62 -15.22
N MET A 110 -4.26 -13.66 -14.32
CA MET A 110 -5.28 -12.85 -13.64
C MET A 110 -5.74 -11.69 -14.53
N ILE A 111 -4.80 -11.12 -15.29
CA ILE A 111 -5.05 -10.01 -16.20
C ILE A 111 -4.36 -10.28 -17.54
N TRP A 112 -4.97 -9.78 -18.60
CA TRP A 112 -4.37 -9.66 -19.91
C TRP A 112 -3.90 -8.23 -20.13
N THR A 113 -2.69 -8.07 -20.70
CA THR A 113 -2.15 -6.78 -21.09
C THR A 113 -1.59 -6.84 -22.50
N ASP A 114 -1.73 -5.74 -23.23
CA ASP A 114 -1.15 -5.58 -24.56
C ASP A 114 0.37 -5.34 -24.48
N THR A 115 1.10 -5.54 -25.59
CA THR A 115 2.56 -5.33 -25.66
C THR A 115 2.98 -3.91 -25.28
N ASP A 116 2.09 -2.95 -25.54
CA ASP A 116 2.32 -1.53 -25.26
C ASP A 116 1.76 -1.08 -23.89
N GLY A 117 1.01 -1.95 -23.18
CA GLY A 117 0.48 -1.63 -21.86
C GLY A 117 -0.67 -0.62 -21.82
N PHE A 118 -1.22 -0.24 -22.98
CA PHE A 118 -2.34 0.70 -23.09
C PHE A 118 -3.69 0.11 -22.70
N VAL A 119 -3.77 -1.21 -22.55
CA VAL A 119 -5.00 -1.90 -22.20
C VAL A 119 -4.70 -2.98 -21.18
N LEU A 120 -5.43 -2.92 -20.07
CA LEU A 120 -5.50 -3.95 -19.04
C LEU A 120 -6.93 -4.52 -19.05
N LYS A 121 -7.04 -5.84 -19.17
CA LYS A 121 -8.32 -6.55 -19.13
C LYS A 121 -8.29 -7.65 -18.07
N PRO A 122 -9.36 -7.81 -17.28
CA PRO A 122 -9.45 -8.92 -16.36
C PRO A 122 -9.77 -10.23 -17.10
N GLU A 123 -9.02 -11.27 -16.78
CA GLU A 123 -9.28 -12.66 -17.20
C GLU A 123 -10.30 -13.32 -16.27
N GLU A 124 -10.85 -14.47 -16.68
CA GLU A 124 -11.83 -15.25 -15.90
C GLU A 124 -11.38 -15.48 -14.43
N PRO A 125 -10.15 -15.94 -14.13
CA PRO A 125 -9.71 -16.14 -12.75
C PRO A 125 -9.70 -14.85 -11.93
N GLY A 126 -9.28 -13.73 -12.53
CA GLY A 126 -9.27 -12.42 -11.87
C GLY A 126 -10.67 -11.94 -11.53
N ARG A 127 -11.66 -12.18 -12.41
CA ARG A 127 -13.06 -11.83 -12.17
C ARG A 127 -13.72 -12.65 -11.07
N LEU A 128 -13.27 -13.88 -10.86
CA LEU A 128 -13.82 -14.77 -9.82
C LEU A 128 -13.26 -14.47 -8.43
N MET A 129 -12.11 -13.78 -8.36
CA MET A 129 -11.43 -13.49 -7.10
C MET A 129 -11.98 -12.27 -6.34
N THR A 130 -12.74 -11.40 -7.01
CA THR A 130 -13.16 -10.09 -6.51
C THR A 130 -14.67 -9.97 -6.51
#